data_AF-U2NJC0-F1
#
_entry.id   AF-U2NJC0-F1
#
_cell.length_a   1.000
_cell.length_b   1.000
_cell.length_c   1.000
_cell.angle_alpha   90.00
_cell.angle_beta   90.00
_cell.angle_gamma   90.00
#
_symmetry.space_group_name_H-M   'P 1'
#
loop_
_entity.id
_entity.type
_entity.pdbx_description
1 polymer ?
#
loop_
_entity_poly.entity_id
_entity_poly.type
_entity_poly.pdbx_seq_one_letter_code
_entity_poly.pdbx_strand_id
1 'polypeptide(L)'
;MSAVREPSCLTLELGFIDDTGMKQPGIGRNRYKIWVYPVDCLQETEPKGIVRVTVMDEKTVRRLEKGAHVLWTPDSAAFAANTVGPLFQTDYWNYRMFKTISENNKKPVSPGTLGLLTDPKHPLFQAFPTAEHTDWQWFPVVKNSRPLVLDALPKAYLPIVQVIDNVERNHKLGLVMEFSVGLGKLLLCMSDLARACRYPEGRAFTNSLLRYMQSDAFRPASHHATFGQLERLLHTASDEAKMERLDNISQY
;
A
#
# COMPACT_ATOMS: atom_id res chain seq x y z
N MET A 1 10.48 12.15 -29.54
CA MET A 1 10.67 11.05 -28.57
C MET A 1 10.57 11.64 -27.17
N SER A 2 9.81 11.03 -26.25
CA SER A 2 9.78 11.46 -24.84
C SER A 2 11.19 11.34 -24.23
N ALA A 3 11.64 12.38 -23.53
CA ALA A 3 12.91 12.34 -22.80
C ALA A 3 12.86 11.38 -21.59
N VAL A 4 11.66 11.07 -21.09
CA VAL A 4 11.45 10.15 -19.97
C VAL A 4 11.09 8.77 -20.51
N ARG A 5 11.91 7.77 -20.17
CA ARG A 5 11.80 6.38 -20.63
C ARG A 5 11.42 5.38 -19.53
N GLU A 6 11.41 5.82 -18.28
CA GLU A 6 11.03 5.02 -17.12
C GLU A 6 10.14 5.84 -16.18
N PRO A 7 9.34 5.19 -15.31
CA PRO A 7 8.60 5.87 -14.26
C PRO A 7 9.51 6.81 -13.45
N SER A 8 9.09 8.06 -13.24
CA SER A 8 9.95 9.09 -12.65
C SER A 8 9.15 10.15 -11.90
N CYS A 9 9.79 10.81 -10.93
CA CYS A 9 9.25 12.00 -10.26
C CYS A 9 9.96 13.25 -10.78
N LEU A 10 9.26 14.04 -11.59
CA LEU A 10 9.76 15.31 -12.12
C LEU A 10 9.45 16.46 -11.14
N THR A 11 10.19 17.56 -11.26
CA THR A 11 9.89 18.80 -10.53
C THR A 11 9.48 19.87 -11.52
N LEU A 12 8.22 20.30 -11.45
CA LEU A 12 7.73 21.48 -12.17
C LEU A 12 8.01 22.72 -11.31
N GLU A 13 8.86 23.63 -11.81
CA GLU A 13 9.11 24.93 -11.19
C GLU A 13 8.28 26.00 -11.90
N LEU A 14 7.41 26.68 -11.16
CA LEU A 14 6.64 27.83 -11.63
C LEU A 14 7.19 29.11 -10.98
N GLY A 15 7.54 30.10 -11.79
CA GLY A 15 8.08 31.37 -11.32
C GLY A 15 7.94 32.47 -12.37
N PHE A 16 8.23 33.71 -11.97
CA PHE A 16 8.16 34.88 -12.84
C PHE A 16 9.51 35.13 -13.53
N ILE A 17 9.44 35.44 -14.81
CA ILE A 17 10.55 35.93 -15.63
C ILE A 17 10.28 37.38 -16.01
N ASP A 18 11.32 38.19 -16.16
CA ASP A 18 11.20 39.52 -16.76
C ASP A 18 11.04 39.46 -18.28
N ASP A 19 10.89 40.62 -18.89
CA ASP A 19 10.79 40.82 -20.34
C ASP A 19 12.04 40.36 -21.11
N THR A 20 13.16 40.16 -20.41
CA THR A 20 14.39 39.57 -20.97
C THR A 20 14.45 38.05 -20.83
N GLY A 21 13.45 37.43 -20.21
CA GLY A 21 13.41 36.00 -19.90
C GLY A 21 14.26 35.61 -18.70
N MET A 22 14.81 36.59 -17.97
CA MET A 22 15.64 36.37 -16.79
C MET A 22 14.77 36.18 -15.56
N LYS A 23 15.25 35.34 -14.63
CA LYS A 23 14.57 35.05 -13.38
C LYS A 23 14.57 36.30 -12.50
N GLN A 24 13.38 36.77 -12.11
CA GLN A 24 13.28 37.97 -11.27
C GLN A 24 13.73 37.68 -9.82
N PRO A 25 14.70 38.43 -9.28
CA PRO A 25 15.06 38.36 -7.86
C PRO A 25 13.91 38.88 -6.98
N GLY A 26 13.70 38.28 -5.80
CA GLY A 26 12.73 38.76 -4.81
C GLY A 26 11.28 38.30 -5.01
N ILE A 27 10.95 37.63 -6.11
CA ILE A 27 9.63 37.01 -6.32
C ILE A 27 9.71 35.49 -6.06
N GLY A 28 8.77 34.98 -5.25
CA GLY A 28 8.71 33.57 -4.86
C GLY A 28 8.50 32.61 -6.05
N ARG A 29 8.86 31.33 -5.85
CA ARG A 29 8.64 30.24 -6.82
C ARG A 29 7.94 29.07 -6.17
N ASN A 30 7.10 28.40 -6.95
CA ASN A 30 6.46 27.16 -6.55
C ASN A 30 7.14 25.97 -7.22
N ARG A 31 7.27 24.87 -6.48
CA ARG A 31 7.81 23.61 -6.99
C ARG A 31 6.81 22.50 -6.71
N TYR A 32 6.44 21.79 -7.76
CA TYR A 32 5.50 20.68 -7.68
C TYR A 32 6.19 19.39 -8.12
N LYS A 33 6.04 18.34 -7.33
CA LYS A 33 6.45 17.00 -7.71
C LYS A 33 5.37 16.40 -8.61
N ILE A 34 5.78 15.85 -9.75
CA ILE A 34 4.87 15.24 -10.72
C ILE A 34 5.39 13.86 -11.07
N TRP A 35 4.58 12.84 -10.78
CA TRP A 35 4.87 11.48 -11.19
C TRP A 35 4.47 11.26 -12.64
N VAL A 36 5.40 10.74 -13.42
CA VAL A 36 5.21 10.47 -14.85
C VAL A 36 5.47 9.00 -15.13
N TYR A 37 4.62 8.41 -15.96
CA TYR A 37 4.70 7.00 -16.34
C TYR A 37 4.65 6.90 -17.87
N PRO A 38 5.77 6.54 -18.52
CA PRO A 38 5.78 6.33 -19.96
C PRO A 38 4.75 5.27 -20.36
N VAL A 39 4.01 5.52 -21.45
CA VAL A 39 2.91 4.65 -21.91
C VAL A 39 3.38 3.21 -22.12
N ASP A 40 4.59 3.02 -22.64
CA ASP A 40 5.18 1.70 -22.87
C ASP A 40 5.43 0.93 -21.56
N CYS A 41 5.66 1.64 -20.45
CA CYS A 41 5.79 1.04 -19.11
C CYS A 41 4.44 0.70 -18.47
N LEU A 42 3.32 1.17 -19.03
CA LEU A 42 1.97 0.95 -18.50
C LEU A 42 1.26 -0.23 -19.15
N GLN A 43 1.82 -0.85 -20.20
CA GLN A 43 1.25 -2.04 -20.80
C GLN A 43 1.39 -3.22 -19.84
N GLU A 44 0.26 -3.77 -19.38
CA GLU A 44 0.24 -5.05 -18.69
C GLU A 44 0.64 -6.14 -19.70
N THR A 45 1.90 -6.55 -19.69
CA THR A 45 2.26 -7.82 -20.33
C THR A 45 1.60 -8.93 -19.52
N GLU A 46 0.83 -9.82 -20.16
CA GLU A 46 0.29 -10.99 -19.47
C GLU A 46 1.40 -11.71 -18.70
N PRO A 47 1.32 -11.77 -17.37
CA PRO A 47 2.44 -12.23 -16.59
C PRO A 47 2.55 -13.75 -16.73
N LYS A 48 3.50 -14.21 -17.55
CA LYS A 48 3.82 -15.63 -17.69
C LYS A 48 4.11 -16.22 -16.31
N GLY A 49 3.39 -17.29 -15.95
CA GLY A 49 3.64 -18.06 -14.72
C GLY A 49 3.07 -17.47 -13.42
N ILE A 50 2.35 -16.34 -13.45
CA ILE A 50 1.71 -15.77 -12.26
C ILE A 50 0.21 -16.03 -12.28
N VAL A 51 -0.31 -16.55 -11.17
CA VAL A 51 -1.74 -16.77 -10.95
C VAL A 51 -2.31 -15.58 -10.17
N ARG A 52 -3.16 -14.78 -10.80
CA ARG A 52 -3.85 -13.65 -10.15
C ARG A 52 -5.20 -14.12 -9.62
N VAL A 53 -5.47 -13.91 -8.33
CA VAL A 53 -6.75 -14.29 -7.71
C VAL A 53 -7.23 -13.25 -6.71
N THR A 54 -8.54 -13.20 -6.50
CA THR A 54 -9.18 -12.52 -5.38
C THR A 54 -9.60 -13.49 -4.27
N VAL A 55 -9.77 -14.77 -4.60
CA VAL A 55 -10.19 -15.84 -3.69
C VAL A 55 -9.17 -16.99 -3.76
N MET A 56 -8.73 -17.46 -2.60
CA MET A 56 -7.85 -18.63 -2.47
C MET A 56 -8.68 -19.91 -2.42
N ASP A 57 -9.20 -20.33 -3.57
CA ASP A 57 -9.91 -21.60 -3.69
C ASP A 57 -8.97 -22.82 -3.56
N GLU A 58 -9.53 -24.01 -3.35
CA GLU A 58 -8.73 -25.23 -3.19
C GLU A 58 -7.76 -25.47 -4.35
N LYS A 59 -8.17 -25.13 -5.58
CA LYS A 59 -7.35 -25.31 -6.77
C LYS A 59 -6.13 -24.39 -6.73
N THR A 60 -6.32 -23.13 -6.34
CA THR A 60 -5.25 -22.13 -6.23
C THR A 60 -4.31 -22.48 -5.08
N VAL A 61 -4.84 -22.89 -3.94
CA VAL A 61 -4.03 -23.36 -2.80
C VAL A 61 -3.15 -24.54 -3.22
N ARG A 62 -3.72 -25.57 -3.87
CA ARG A 62 -2.94 -26.72 -4.37
C ARG A 62 -1.88 -26.31 -5.39
N ARG A 63 -2.13 -25.30 -6.23
CA ARG A 63 -1.14 -24.80 -7.20
C ARG A 63 -0.02 -24.04 -6.50
N LEU A 64 -0.37 -23.18 -5.54
CA LEU A 64 0.59 -22.45 -4.71
C LEU A 64 1.53 -23.41 -4.01
N GLU A 65 1.00 -24.37 -3.26
CA GLU A 65 1.83 -25.32 -2.49
C GLU A 65 2.71 -26.21 -3.38
N LYS A 66 2.36 -26.38 -4.66
CA LYS A 66 3.13 -27.12 -5.68
C LYS A 66 4.14 -26.28 -6.47
N GLY A 67 4.31 -25.00 -6.15
CA GLY A 67 5.36 -24.17 -6.78
C GLY A 67 4.86 -22.99 -7.60
N ALA A 68 3.55 -22.73 -7.66
CA ALA A 68 3.06 -21.58 -8.41
C ALA A 68 3.41 -20.25 -7.71
N HIS A 69 3.62 -19.21 -8.52
CA HIS A 69 3.62 -17.82 -8.03
C HIS A 69 2.18 -17.31 -8.06
N VAL A 70 1.68 -16.86 -6.91
CA VAL A 70 0.31 -16.35 -6.77
C VAL A 70 0.33 -14.89 -6.35
N LEU A 71 -0.37 -14.04 -7.11
CA LEU A 71 -0.72 -12.68 -6.69
C LEU A 71 -2.13 -12.72 -6.15
N TRP A 72 -2.27 -12.53 -4.84
CA TRP A 72 -3.56 -12.49 -4.17
C TRP A 72 -3.94 -11.05 -3.83
N THR A 73 -5.06 -10.60 -4.38
CA THR A 73 -5.69 -9.31 -4.06
C THR A 73 -7.08 -9.58 -3.48
N PRO A 74 -7.19 -9.89 -2.18
CA PRO A 74 -8.45 -10.26 -1.56
C PRO A 74 -9.50 -9.17 -1.72
N ASP A 75 -10.76 -9.59 -1.83
CA ASP A 75 -11.87 -8.65 -1.79
C ASP A 75 -12.09 -8.10 -0.36
N SER A 76 -13.10 -7.23 -0.24
CA SER A 76 -13.46 -6.59 1.02
C SER A 76 -13.93 -7.52 2.13
N ALA A 77 -14.45 -8.69 1.77
CA ALA A 77 -15.10 -9.58 2.70
C ALA A 77 -14.10 -10.54 3.37
N ALA A 78 -13.04 -10.92 2.64
CA ALA A 78 -12.07 -11.91 3.12
C ALA A 78 -11.48 -11.57 4.51
N PHE A 79 -11.22 -10.30 4.81
CA PHE A 79 -10.59 -9.87 6.06
C PHE A 79 -11.36 -8.77 6.79
N ALA A 80 -12.69 -8.74 6.65
CA ALA A 80 -13.51 -7.63 7.16
C ALA A 80 -13.32 -7.36 8.66
N ALA A 81 -13.01 -8.38 9.47
CA ALA A 81 -12.78 -8.26 10.91
C ALA A 81 -11.32 -7.99 11.30
N ASN A 82 -10.36 -8.05 10.37
CA ASN A 82 -8.92 -7.96 10.66
C ASN A 82 -8.21 -6.93 9.77
N THR A 83 -8.93 -5.89 9.35
CA THR A 83 -8.40 -4.84 8.48
C THR A 83 -8.76 -3.46 8.99
N VAL A 84 -7.95 -2.49 8.59
CA VAL A 84 -8.16 -1.07 8.83
C VAL A 84 -8.65 -0.43 7.53
N GLY A 85 -9.48 0.60 7.64
CA GLY A 85 -9.95 1.35 6.46
C GLY A 85 -8.80 2.09 5.74
N PRO A 86 -8.97 2.43 4.46
CA PRO A 86 -7.98 3.18 3.70
C PRO A 86 -7.92 4.64 4.15
N LEU A 87 -6.72 5.18 4.33
CA LEU A 87 -6.52 6.62 4.57
C LEU A 87 -5.20 7.07 3.94
N PHE A 88 -5.30 8.03 3.01
CA PHE A 88 -4.13 8.61 2.33
C PHE A 88 -3.52 9.77 3.11
N GLN A 89 -4.35 10.64 3.68
CA GLN A 89 -3.88 11.69 4.58
C GLN A 89 -3.45 11.06 5.91
N THR A 90 -2.46 11.64 6.59
CA THR A 90 -2.16 11.19 7.95
C THR A 90 -3.30 11.56 8.90
N ASP A 91 -3.49 10.76 9.95
CA ASP A 91 -4.38 11.15 11.04
C ASP A 91 -4.02 12.53 11.60
N TYR A 92 -5.02 13.22 12.13
CA TYR A 92 -4.81 14.50 12.78
C TYR A 92 -4.34 14.29 14.23
N TRP A 93 -3.93 15.34 14.93
CA TRP A 93 -3.17 15.27 16.20
C TRP A 93 -3.80 14.46 17.35
N ASN A 94 -5.04 13.97 17.24
CA ASN A 94 -5.70 13.15 18.27
C ASN A 94 -6.79 12.23 17.72
N TYR A 95 -6.41 11.01 17.29
CA TYR A 95 -7.32 9.97 16.82
C TYR A 95 -8.54 9.77 17.75
N ARG A 96 -8.27 9.60 19.06
CA ARG A 96 -9.29 9.26 20.06
C ARG A 96 -10.39 10.31 20.15
N MET A 97 -10.01 11.60 20.20
CA MET A 97 -10.95 12.72 20.21
C MET A 97 -11.79 12.75 18.93
N PHE A 98 -11.18 12.66 17.75
CA PHE A 98 -11.91 12.72 16.48
C PHE A 98 -12.80 11.50 16.25
N LYS A 99 -12.42 10.33 16.76
CA LYS A 99 -13.29 9.16 16.81
C LYS A 99 -14.51 9.44 17.66
N THR A 100 -14.35 9.92 18.90
CA THR A 100 -15.47 10.24 19.80
C THR A 100 -16.41 11.28 19.18
N ILE A 101 -15.88 12.35 18.57
CA ILE A 101 -16.68 13.37 17.88
C ILE A 101 -17.45 12.77 16.68
N SER A 102 -16.79 11.93 15.88
CA SER A 102 -17.42 11.30 14.70
C SER A 102 -18.56 10.37 15.12
N GLU A 103 -18.36 9.56 16.15
CA GLU A 103 -19.38 8.67 16.73
C GLU A 103 -20.57 9.47 17.27
N ASN A 104 -20.32 10.52 18.06
CA ASN A 104 -21.35 11.40 18.60
C ASN A 104 -22.17 12.08 17.49
N ASN A 105 -21.50 12.47 16.40
CA ASN A 105 -22.13 13.09 15.24
C ASN A 105 -22.71 12.08 14.21
N LYS A 106 -22.66 10.77 14.50
CA LYS A 106 -23.08 9.69 13.59
C LYS A 106 -22.43 9.79 12.20
N LYS A 107 -21.15 10.17 12.16
CA LYS A 107 -20.31 10.23 10.96
C LYS A 107 -19.35 9.03 10.91
N PRO A 108 -18.91 8.62 9.70
CA PRO A 108 -17.87 7.60 9.59
C PRO A 108 -16.60 8.01 10.34
N VAL A 109 -16.07 7.09 11.13
CA VAL A 109 -14.79 7.28 11.83
C VAL A 109 -13.66 7.18 10.81
N SER A 110 -12.73 8.14 10.85
CA SER A 110 -11.48 8.05 10.09
C SER A 110 -10.70 6.81 10.49
N PRO A 111 -10.06 6.07 9.58
CA PRO A 111 -9.21 4.93 9.96
C PRO A 111 -8.01 5.30 10.84
N GLY A 112 -7.59 6.57 10.82
CA GLY A 112 -6.55 7.10 11.70
C GLY A 112 -5.15 6.56 11.46
N THR A 113 -4.79 6.18 10.23
CA THR A 113 -3.41 5.73 9.93
C THR A 113 -2.49 6.92 9.63
N LEU A 114 -1.19 6.75 9.81
CA LEU A 114 -0.17 7.79 9.71
C LEU A 114 0.65 7.72 8.41
N GLY A 115 0.11 7.10 7.36
CA GLY A 115 0.73 6.97 6.05
C GLY A 115 1.46 5.64 5.84
N LEU A 116 2.35 5.62 4.84
CA LEU A 116 3.11 4.45 4.42
C LEU A 116 4.56 4.56 4.90
N LEU A 117 5.14 3.39 5.21
CA LEU A 117 6.57 3.18 5.35
C LEU A 117 7.00 2.16 4.30
N THR A 118 8.00 2.51 3.50
CA THR A 118 8.58 1.62 2.47
C THR A 118 10.10 1.65 2.52
N ASP A 119 10.74 0.63 1.93
CA ASP A 119 12.16 0.67 1.58
C ASP A 119 12.28 0.93 0.07
N PRO A 120 12.62 2.15 -0.39
CA PRO A 120 12.78 2.47 -1.81
C PRO A 120 13.76 1.59 -2.58
N LYS A 121 14.68 0.91 -1.89
CA LYS A 121 15.65 -0.01 -2.51
C LYS A 121 15.08 -1.40 -2.74
N HIS A 122 13.91 -1.72 -2.18
CA HIS A 122 13.29 -3.02 -2.36
C HIS A 122 13.02 -3.28 -3.86
N PRO A 123 13.34 -4.47 -4.41
CA PRO A 123 13.23 -4.76 -5.84
C PRO A 123 11.83 -4.51 -6.44
N LEU A 124 10.79 -4.62 -5.60
CA LEU A 124 9.41 -4.26 -5.96
C LEU A 124 9.26 -2.84 -6.51
N PHE A 125 10.11 -1.88 -6.12
CA PHE A 125 10.00 -0.48 -6.53
C PHE A 125 10.83 -0.10 -7.76
N GLN A 126 11.52 -1.04 -8.40
CA GLN A 126 12.33 -0.76 -9.60
C GLN A 126 11.51 -0.17 -10.75
N ALA A 127 10.23 -0.56 -10.90
CA ALA A 127 9.31 -0.02 -11.90
C ALA A 127 8.22 0.88 -11.27
N PHE A 128 8.35 1.23 -9.99
CA PHE A 128 7.48 2.15 -9.27
C PHE A 128 8.33 2.88 -8.21
N PRO A 129 9.17 3.84 -8.64
CA PRO A 129 10.03 4.56 -7.71
C PRO A 129 9.18 5.25 -6.65
N THR A 130 9.67 5.24 -5.41
CA THR A 130 8.97 5.80 -4.26
C THR A 130 9.97 6.36 -3.25
N ALA A 131 9.51 7.25 -2.37
CA ALA A 131 10.23 7.62 -1.15
C ALA A 131 9.87 6.66 -0.01
N GLU A 132 10.57 6.79 1.12
CA GLU A 132 10.32 5.99 2.34
C GLU A 132 8.93 6.28 2.96
N HIS A 133 8.29 7.38 2.56
CA HIS A 133 6.98 7.83 3.05
C HIS A 133 5.93 7.92 1.93
N THR A 134 4.65 8.11 2.30
CA THR A 134 3.55 8.35 1.34
C THR A 134 3.84 9.57 0.46
N ASP A 135 3.51 9.47 -0.82
CA ASP A 135 3.46 10.56 -1.79
C ASP A 135 2.33 10.29 -2.80
N TRP A 136 2.00 11.25 -3.66
CA TRP A 136 0.80 11.28 -4.49
C TRP A 136 0.62 10.09 -5.44
N GLN A 137 1.70 9.45 -5.87
CA GLN A 137 1.63 8.22 -6.66
C GLN A 137 0.88 7.08 -5.95
N TRP A 138 0.87 7.08 -4.62
CA TRP A 138 0.19 6.05 -3.83
C TRP A 138 -1.32 6.26 -3.75
N PHE A 139 -1.84 7.42 -4.13
CA PHE A 139 -3.23 7.80 -3.93
C PHE A 139 -4.23 6.74 -4.43
N PRO A 140 -4.21 6.28 -5.70
CA PRO A 140 -5.17 5.30 -6.17
C PRO A 140 -5.01 3.93 -5.50
N VAL A 141 -3.80 3.55 -5.08
CA VAL A 141 -3.55 2.27 -4.39
C VAL A 141 -4.10 2.32 -2.96
N VAL A 142 -3.76 3.38 -2.21
CA VAL A 142 -4.17 3.55 -0.80
C VAL A 142 -5.67 3.75 -0.68
N LYS A 143 -6.28 4.60 -1.52
CA LYS A 143 -7.73 4.89 -1.48
C LYS A 143 -8.57 3.63 -1.75
N ASN A 144 -8.00 2.63 -2.43
CA ASN A 144 -8.65 1.35 -2.71
C ASN A 144 -8.10 0.19 -1.87
N SER A 145 -7.45 0.48 -0.74
CA SER A 145 -6.84 -0.52 0.14
C SER A 145 -7.65 -0.85 1.39
N ARG A 146 -7.24 -1.94 2.06
CA ARG A 146 -7.65 -2.33 3.42
C ARG A 146 -6.46 -2.95 4.14
N PRO A 147 -5.56 -2.16 4.74
CA PRO A 147 -4.36 -2.68 5.40
C PRO A 147 -4.70 -3.79 6.40
N LEU A 148 -3.99 -4.90 6.31
CA LEU A 148 -4.22 -6.10 7.12
C LEU A 148 -3.50 -5.96 8.45
N VAL A 149 -4.14 -6.33 9.55
CA VAL A 149 -3.49 -6.44 10.86
C VAL A 149 -2.62 -7.70 10.90
N LEU A 150 -1.34 -7.52 11.24
CA LEU A 150 -0.30 -8.55 11.19
C LEU A 150 0.24 -8.93 12.58
N ASP A 151 -0.49 -8.64 13.64
CA ASP A 151 0.00 -8.81 15.02
C ASP A 151 0.25 -10.28 15.40
N ALA A 152 -0.44 -11.21 14.73
CA ALA A 152 -0.22 -12.64 14.89
C ALA A 152 1.04 -13.15 14.16
N LEU A 153 1.65 -12.36 13.27
CA LEU A 153 2.93 -12.73 12.64
C LEU A 153 4.10 -12.45 13.59
N PRO A 154 5.25 -13.13 13.39
CA PRO A 154 6.45 -12.87 14.19
C PRO A 154 6.81 -11.37 14.21
N LYS A 155 7.24 -10.85 15.36
CA LYS A 155 7.60 -9.43 15.52
C LYS A 155 8.62 -8.94 14.47
N ALA A 156 9.54 -9.82 14.07
CA ALA A 156 10.57 -9.55 13.07
C ALA A 156 10.04 -9.52 11.62
N TYR A 157 8.83 -10.00 11.36
CA TYR A 157 8.21 -9.88 10.05
C TYR A 157 7.87 -8.42 9.76
N LEU A 158 8.30 -7.94 8.59
CA LEU A 158 8.01 -6.61 8.06
C LEU A 158 7.36 -6.77 6.69
N PRO A 159 6.18 -6.16 6.45
CA PRO A 159 5.60 -6.11 5.11
C PRO A 159 6.46 -5.24 4.18
N ILE A 160 6.40 -5.50 2.87
CA ILE A 160 7.12 -4.72 1.85
C ILE A 160 6.63 -3.27 1.81
N VAL A 161 5.31 -3.10 1.98
CA VAL A 161 4.68 -1.79 2.17
C VAL A 161 3.90 -1.85 3.47
N GLN A 162 4.39 -1.12 4.48
CA GLN A 162 3.77 -1.01 5.79
C GLN A 162 2.86 0.21 5.83
N VAL A 163 1.66 0.07 6.41
CA VAL A 163 0.86 1.22 6.83
C VAL A 163 1.20 1.49 8.28
N ILE A 164 1.47 2.75 8.62
CA ILE A 164 1.74 3.15 9.99
C ILE A 164 0.39 3.35 10.68
N ASP A 165 0.16 2.64 11.78
CA ASP A 165 -1.06 2.83 12.56
C ASP A 165 -0.97 4.06 13.49
N ASN A 166 -2.10 4.54 14.02
CA ASN A 166 -2.08 5.48 15.13
C ASN A 166 -1.51 4.84 16.39
N VAL A 167 -1.01 5.70 17.27
CA VAL A 167 -0.39 5.32 18.55
C VAL A 167 -1.36 4.68 19.55
N GLU A 168 -2.67 4.83 19.35
CA GLU A 168 -3.69 4.32 20.28
C GLU A 168 -3.97 2.84 20.05
N ARG A 169 -4.07 2.41 18.78
CA ARG A 169 -4.22 0.99 18.39
C ARG A 169 -2.87 0.31 18.20
N ASN A 170 -1.94 0.99 17.53
CA ASN A 170 -0.56 0.58 17.31
C ASN A 170 -0.39 -0.83 16.69
N HIS A 171 -1.28 -1.22 15.77
CA HIS A 171 -1.14 -2.48 15.06
C HIS A 171 0.02 -2.45 14.06
N LYS A 172 0.61 -3.62 13.80
CA LYS A 172 1.47 -3.83 12.64
C LYS A 172 0.57 -4.00 11.40
N LEU A 173 0.48 -2.98 10.54
CA LEU A 173 -0.40 -3.03 9.36
C LEU A 173 0.36 -3.30 8.05
N GLY A 174 -0.09 -4.29 7.27
CA GLY A 174 0.48 -4.63 5.96
C GLY A 174 -0.39 -4.21 4.79
N LEU A 175 0.19 -3.51 3.82
CA LEU A 175 -0.45 -3.27 2.50
C LEU A 175 0.05 -4.25 1.45
N VAL A 176 1.36 -4.53 1.41
CA VAL A 176 1.96 -5.55 0.52
C VAL A 176 2.86 -6.46 1.33
N MET A 177 2.67 -7.76 1.17
CA MET A 177 3.32 -8.81 1.93
C MET A 177 3.73 -9.96 1.02
N GLU A 178 4.76 -10.70 1.41
CA GLU A 178 5.21 -11.86 0.66
C GLU A 178 5.53 -13.06 1.55
N PHE A 179 5.22 -14.25 1.03
CA PHE A 179 5.39 -15.50 1.76
C PHE A 179 5.83 -16.63 0.82
N SER A 180 6.70 -17.50 1.30
CA SER A 180 6.94 -18.81 0.70
C SER A 180 5.94 -19.79 1.33
N VAL A 181 5.20 -20.53 0.50
CA VAL A 181 4.12 -21.43 0.95
C VAL A 181 4.26 -22.76 0.23
N GLY A 182 4.61 -23.82 0.96
CA GLY A 182 5.04 -25.07 0.35
C GLY A 182 6.21 -24.84 -0.60
N LEU A 183 6.07 -25.23 -1.86
CA LEU A 183 7.08 -24.98 -2.90
C LEU A 183 6.88 -23.64 -3.64
N GLY A 184 5.74 -22.97 -3.44
CA GLY A 184 5.39 -21.76 -4.19
C GLY A 184 5.62 -20.48 -3.40
N LYS A 185 5.22 -19.37 -4.04
CA LYS A 185 5.42 -18.01 -3.53
C LYS A 185 4.15 -17.21 -3.68
N LEU A 186 3.78 -16.50 -2.63
CA LEU A 186 2.60 -15.69 -2.54
C LEU A 186 3.01 -14.22 -2.38
N LEU A 187 2.50 -13.35 -3.24
CA LEU A 187 2.47 -11.91 -3.02
C LEU A 187 1.03 -11.52 -2.69
N LEU A 188 0.81 -10.98 -1.50
CA LEU A 188 -0.48 -10.49 -1.02
C LEU A 188 -0.50 -8.96 -1.11
N CYS A 189 -1.46 -8.41 -1.86
CA CYS A 189 -1.67 -6.97 -1.96
C CYS A 189 -3.08 -6.63 -1.48
N MET A 190 -3.17 -5.87 -0.39
CA MET A 190 -4.44 -5.48 0.22
C MET A 190 -5.09 -4.27 -0.47
N SER A 191 -4.86 -4.09 -1.76
CA SER A 191 -5.47 -3.05 -2.59
C SER A 191 -6.26 -3.68 -3.73
N ASP A 192 -7.44 -3.12 -4.01
CA ASP A 192 -8.20 -3.44 -5.22
C ASP A 192 -7.47 -2.85 -6.44
N LEU A 193 -6.57 -3.65 -7.01
CA LEU A 193 -5.76 -3.26 -8.16
C LEU A 193 -6.61 -2.96 -9.40
N ALA A 194 -7.78 -3.59 -9.55
CA ALA A 194 -8.67 -3.30 -10.67
C ALA A 194 -9.22 -1.87 -10.59
N ARG A 195 -9.54 -1.38 -9.39
CA ARG A 195 -9.90 0.03 -9.18
C ARG A 195 -8.71 0.96 -9.29
N ALA A 196 -7.56 0.58 -8.73
CA ALA A 196 -6.35 1.40 -8.79
C ALA A 196 -5.87 1.61 -10.24
N CYS A 197 -5.92 0.57 -11.09
CA CYS A 197 -5.49 0.60 -12.49
C CYS A 197 -6.34 1.48 -13.41
N ARG A 198 -7.42 2.09 -12.90
CA ARG A 198 -8.10 3.19 -13.61
C ARG A 198 -7.18 4.40 -13.79
N TYR A 199 -6.17 4.53 -12.93
CA TYR A 199 -5.17 5.59 -12.93
C TYR A 199 -3.79 5.07 -13.37
N PRO A 200 -2.94 5.90 -13.99
CA PRO A 200 -1.61 5.48 -14.46
C PRO A 200 -0.72 4.96 -13.33
N GLU A 201 -0.79 5.55 -12.14
CA GLU A 201 -0.03 5.13 -10.97
C GLU A 201 -0.40 3.70 -10.55
N GLY A 202 -1.69 3.35 -10.57
CA GLY A 202 -2.14 2.00 -10.23
C GLY A 202 -1.71 0.95 -11.25
N ARG A 203 -1.68 1.31 -12.54
CA ARG A 203 -1.12 0.45 -13.60
C ARG A 203 0.38 0.26 -13.42
N ALA A 204 1.11 1.34 -13.17
CA ALA A 204 2.55 1.29 -12.92
C ALA A 204 2.89 0.44 -11.69
N PHE A 205 2.14 0.62 -10.59
CA PHE A 205 2.30 -0.17 -9.38
C PHE A 205 2.05 -1.66 -9.65
N THR A 206 0.95 -2.00 -10.32
CA THR A 206 0.61 -3.39 -10.69
C THR A 206 1.70 -4.01 -11.56
N ASN A 207 2.22 -3.27 -12.55
CA ASN A 207 3.34 -3.73 -13.37
C ASN A 207 4.60 -3.97 -12.52
N SER A 208 4.85 -3.13 -11.52
CA SER A 208 5.97 -3.31 -10.59
C SER A 208 5.84 -4.58 -9.75
N LEU A 209 4.63 -4.91 -9.26
CA LEU A 209 4.36 -6.17 -8.58
C LEU A 209 4.66 -7.37 -9.48
N LEU A 210 4.15 -7.34 -10.71
CA LEU A 210 4.31 -8.44 -11.66
C LEU A 210 5.77 -8.64 -12.08
N ARG A 211 6.50 -7.54 -12.39
CA ARG A 211 7.92 -7.59 -12.72
C ARG A 211 8.76 -8.13 -11.57
N TYR A 212 8.44 -7.72 -10.34
CA TYR A 212 9.10 -8.25 -9.15
C TYR A 212 8.88 -9.76 -9.04
N MET A 213 7.63 -10.22 -9.11
CA MET A 213 7.29 -11.65 -9.02
C MET A 213 7.88 -12.53 -10.14
N GLN A 214 8.23 -11.94 -11.29
CA GLN A 214 8.91 -12.61 -12.40
C GLN A 214 10.44 -12.60 -12.27
N SER A 215 10.98 -11.79 -11.37
CA SER A 215 12.42 -11.65 -11.19
C SER A 215 12.97 -12.71 -10.24
N ASP A 216 14.27 -13.00 -10.37
CA ASP A 216 15.00 -13.82 -9.41
C ASP A 216 15.07 -13.19 -8.00
N ALA A 217 14.76 -11.89 -7.88
CA ALA A 217 14.74 -11.19 -6.61
C ALA A 217 13.50 -11.51 -5.76
N PHE A 218 12.44 -12.10 -6.34
CA PHE A 218 11.28 -12.56 -5.57
C PHE A 218 11.63 -13.79 -4.74
N ARG A 219 12.14 -13.55 -3.53
CA ARG A 219 12.63 -14.57 -2.59
C ARG A 219 12.08 -14.31 -1.19
N PRO A 220 10.79 -14.60 -0.94
CA PRO A 220 10.17 -14.34 0.34
C PRO A 220 10.87 -15.07 1.48
N ALA A 221 11.27 -14.32 2.51
CA ALA A 221 12.00 -14.87 3.66
C ALA A 221 11.08 -15.60 4.66
N SER A 222 9.79 -15.24 4.73
CA SER A 222 8.82 -15.90 5.61
C SER A 222 8.31 -17.19 4.97
N HIS A 223 8.60 -18.33 5.58
CA HIS A 223 8.21 -19.64 5.06
C HIS A 223 7.11 -20.28 5.90
N HIS A 224 6.09 -20.81 5.23
CA HIS A 224 4.99 -21.58 5.81
C HIS A 224 4.84 -22.92 5.07
N ALA A 225 4.65 -24.02 5.81
CA ALA A 225 4.59 -25.35 5.19
C ALA A 225 3.29 -25.54 4.36
N THR A 226 2.18 -24.96 4.81
CA THR A 226 0.90 -24.99 4.11
C THR A 226 0.24 -23.62 4.12
N PHE A 227 -0.66 -23.39 3.14
CA PHE A 227 -1.45 -22.17 3.10
C PHE A 227 -2.35 -22.04 4.33
N GLY A 228 -2.95 -23.13 4.81
CA GLY A 228 -3.81 -23.11 6.00
C GLY A 228 -3.09 -22.72 7.31
N GLN A 229 -1.76 -22.86 7.39
CA GLN A 229 -0.98 -22.29 8.49
C GLN A 229 -0.88 -20.77 8.39
N LEU A 230 -0.54 -20.27 7.19
CA LEU A 230 -0.48 -18.84 6.92
C LEU A 230 -1.85 -18.17 7.09
N GLU A 231 -2.89 -18.75 6.50
CA GLU A 231 -4.27 -18.24 6.55
C GLU A 231 -4.73 -18.03 7.99
N ARG A 232 -4.50 -19.00 8.89
CA ARG A 232 -4.85 -18.84 10.31
C ARG A 232 -4.18 -17.62 10.94
N LEU A 233 -2.92 -17.35 10.62
CA LEU A 233 -2.21 -16.15 11.12
C LEU A 233 -2.81 -14.88 10.55
N LEU A 234 -3.12 -14.84 9.25
CA LEU A 234 -3.71 -13.67 8.58
C LEU A 234 -5.14 -13.37 9.06
N HIS A 235 -5.87 -14.36 9.56
CA HIS A 235 -7.22 -14.22 10.10
C HIS A 235 -7.29 -14.08 11.62
N THR A 236 -6.18 -14.25 12.33
CA THR A 236 -6.16 -14.09 13.78
C THR A 236 -6.30 -12.59 14.10
N ALA A 237 -7.44 -12.22 14.68
CA ALA A 237 -7.67 -10.87 15.16
C ALA A 237 -6.73 -10.55 16.33
N SER A 238 -6.29 -9.29 16.40
CA SER A 238 -5.60 -8.79 17.59
C SER A 238 -6.59 -8.56 18.73
N ASP A 239 -6.14 -8.78 19.97
CA ASP A 239 -6.84 -8.29 21.15
C ASP A 239 -6.77 -6.75 21.14
N GLU A 240 -7.84 -6.08 20.69
CA GLU A 240 -7.95 -4.64 20.82
C GLU A 240 -8.16 -4.28 22.30
N ALA A 241 -7.21 -3.55 22.89
CA ALA A 241 -7.44 -2.90 24.17
C ALA A 241 -8.63 -1.95 24.02
N LYS A 242 -9.58 -1.99 24.96
CA LYS A 242 -10.75 -1.09 24.93
C LYS A 242 -10.26 0.36 25.00
N MET A 243 -10.36 1.09 23.90
CA MET A 243 -10.04 2.51 23.87
C MET A 243 -11.18 3.32 24.52
N GLU A 244 -10.89 3.94 25.65
CA GLU A 244 -11.84 4.79 26.37
C GLU A 244 -12.20 6.04 25.54
N ARG A 245 -13.43 6.54 25.72
CA ARG A 245 -13.88 7.79 25.09
C ARG A 245 -13.07 8.97 25.62
N LEU A 246 -12.82 9.96 24.76
CA LEU A 246 -12.21 11.22 25.16
C LEU A 246 -13.14 12.38 24.83
N ASP A 247 -13.79 12.91 25.86
CA ASP A 247 -14.68 14.06 25.75
C ASP A 247 -13.87 15.36 25.84
N ASN A 248 -14.19 16.33 24.99
CA ASN A 248 -13.58 17.65 25.07
C ASN A 248 -14.16 18.40 26.28
N ILE A 249 -13.31 18.69 27.27
CA ILE A 249 -13.69 19.38 28.51
C ILE A 249 -13.57 20.91 28.43
N SER A 250 -13.28 21.47 27.25
CA SER A 250 -13.25 22.94 27.10
C SER A 250 -14.64 23.53 27.28
N GLN A 251 -14.83 24.25 28.38
CA GLN A 251 -15.97 25.15 28.58
C GLN A 251 -15.68 26.44 27.80
N TYR A 252 -16.46 26.71 26.75
CA TYR A 252 -16.49 28.02 26.08
C TYR A 252 -17.50 28.94 26.76
#